data_AF-A0A842QX16-F1
#
_entry.id   AF-A0A842QX16-F1
#
_cell.length_a   1.000
_cell.length_b   1.000
_cell.length_c   1.000
_cell.angle_alpha   90.00
_cell.angle_beta   90.00
_cell.angle_gamma   90.00
#
_symmetry.space_group_name_H-M   'P 1'
#
loop_
_entity.id
_entity.type
_entity.pdbx_description
1 polymer ?
#
loop_
_entity_poly.entity_id
_entity_poly.type
_entity_poly.pdbx_seq_one_letter_code
_entity_poly.pdbx_strand_id
1 'polypeptide(L)' 'MEGPPVKIVALAIQGFVGQVLLDAGGNAKVNKQQFLHQVCKRIHSIGKNLFFEFKEKSFKLHFLMYGSYRVNEEKSR' A
#
# COMPACT_ATOMS: atom_id res chain seq x y z
N MET A 1 12.48 14.92 -9.96
CA MET A 1 12.57 13.49 -10.32
C MET A 1 11.18 12.91 -10.08
N GLU A 2 10.45 12.53 -11.12
CA GLU A 2 9.19 11.81 -10.95
C GLU A 2 9.51 10.37 -10.54
N GLY A 3 8.84 9.86 -9.51
CA GLY A 3 8.96 8.45 -9.12
C GLY A 3 8.43 7.52 -10.21
N PRO A 4 8.67 6.20 -10.10
CA PRO A 4 8.12 5.24 -11.04
C PRO A 4 6.59 5.35 -11.11
N PRO A 5 5.97 5.12 -12.27
CA PRO A 5 4.52 5.17 -12.40
C PRO A 5 3.86 4.24 -11.36
N VAL A 6 2.74 4.68 -10.77
CA VAL A 6 2.03 3.91 -9.72
C VAL A 6 1.67 2.49 -10.18
N LYS A 7 1.45 2.29 -11.49
CA LYS A 7 1.26 0.96 -12.09
C LYS A 7 2.47 0.04 -11.91
N ILE A 8 3.69 0.55 -12.05
CA ILE A 8 4.91 -0.22 -11.83
C ILE A 8 5.05 -0.58 -10.35
N VAL A 9 4.72 0.35 -9.44
CA VAL A 9 4.70 0.08 -8.00
C VAL A 9 3.71 -1.04 -7.69
N ALA A 10 2.49 -0.99 -8.22
CA ALA A 10 1.49 -2.04 -8.01
C ALA A 10 1.98 -3.42 -8.48
N LEU A 11 2.68 -3.49 -9.62
CA LEU A 11 3.28 -4.73 -10.13
C LEU A 11 4.41 -5.25 -9.23
N ALA A 12 5.30 -4.35 -8.78
CA ALA A 12 6.45 -4.71 -7.95
C ALA A 12 6.05 -5.31 -6.59
N ILE A 13 4.87 -4.95 -6.08
CA ILE A 13 4.39 -5.37 -4.77
C ILE A 13 3.31 -6.48 -4.82
N GLN A 14 3.10 -7.11 -5.98
CA GLN A 14 2.11 -8.20 -6.12
C GLN A 14 2.36 -9.38 -5.19
N GLY A 15 3.60 -9.61 -4.74
CA GLY A 15 3.94 -10.67 -3.78
C GLY A 15 3.21 -10.57 -2.43
N PHE A 16 2.62 -9.41 -2.10
CA PHE A 16 1.83 -9.24 -0.88
C PHE A 16 0.36 -9.67 -1.04
N VAL A 17 -0.11 -9.95 -2.25
CA VAL A 17 -1.45 -10.53 -2.44
C VAL A 17 -1.48 -11.92 -1.82
N GLY A 18 -2.51 -12.19 -1.02
CA GLY A 18 -2.64 -13.42 -0.23
C GLY A 18 -1.97 -13.36 1.15
N GLN A 19 -1.18 -12.33 1.45
CA GLN A 19 -0.53 -12.17 2.75
C GLN A 19 -1.46 -11.51 3.78
N VAL A 20 -1.22 -11.79 5.05
CA VAL A 20 -1.95 -11.20 6.19
C VAL A 20 -1.26 -9.92 6.64
N LEU A 21 -2.03 -8.84 6.81
CA LEU A 21 -1.52 -7.60 7.40
C LEU A 21 -1.39 -7.75 8.92
N LEU A 22 -0.16 -7.85 9.43
CA LEU A 22 0.10 -8.10 10.85
C LEU A 22 0.20 -6.81 11.69
N ASP A 23 0.74 -5.75 11.11
CA ASP A 23 0.90 -4.46 11.79
C ASP A 23 0.74 -3.29 10.82
N ALA A 24 0.33 -2.13 11.34
CA ALA A 24 0.13 -0.91 10.56
C ALA A 24 0.33 0.37 11.41
N GLY A 25 1.43 1.09 11.15
CA GLY A 25 1.79 2.33 11.82
C GLY A 25 1.71 3.58 10.94
N GLY A 26 2.25 4.70 11.47
CA GLY A 26 2.42 5.96 10.73
C GLY A 26 1.32 7.01 10.96
N ASN A 27 1.55 8.20 10.39
CA ASN A 27 0.77 9.41 10.65
C ASN A 27 -0.49 9.59 9.78
N ALA A 28 -0.80 8.65 8.89
CA ALA A 28 -1.97 8.73 8.04
C ALA A 28 -3.28 8.75 8.86
N LYS A 29 -4.20 9.67 8.57
CA LYS A 29 -5.51 9.81 9.23
C LYS A 29 -6.54 8.79 8.72
N VAL A 30 -6.17 7.52 8.76
CA VAL A 30 -7.04 6.38 8.43
C VAL A 30 -7.10 5.45 9.64
N ASN A 31 -8.26 4.84 9.88
CA ASN A 31 -8.37 3.78 10.88
C ASN A 31 -7.60 2.55 10.33
N LYS A 32 -6.40 2.31 10.84
CA LYS A 32 -5.50 1.24 10.38
C LYS A 32 -5.88 -0.10 11.01
N GLN A 33 -6.36 -0.05 12.25
CA GLN A 33 -6.74 -1.20 13.06
C GLN A 33 -7.81 -2.03 12.35
N GLN A 34 -8.70 -1.40 11.58
CA GLN A 34 -9.71 -2.13 10.83
C GLN A 34 -9.13 -3.12 9.80
N PHE A 35 -7.88 -2.97 9.36
CA PHE A 35 -7.25 -3.83 8.35
C PHE A 35 -6.35 -4.93 8.93
N LEU A 36 -6.05 -4.87 10.23
CA LEU A 36 -5.17 -5.85 10.88
C LEU A 36 -5.79 -7.25 10.84
N HIS A 37 -4.92 -8.26 10.72
CA HIS A 37 -5.25 -9.67 10.58
C HIS A 37 -6.14 -10.02 9.38
N GLN A 38 -6.31 -9.10 8.43
CA GLN A 38 -6.97 -9.36 7.16
C GLN A 38 -5.98 -9.75 6.07
N VAL A 39 -6.44 -10.60 5.16
CA VAL A 39 -5.70 -10.99 3.96
C VAL A 39 -5.83 -9.92 2.89
N CYS A 40 -4.70 -9.44 2.35
CA CYS A 40 -4.70 -8.59 1.17
C CYS A 40 -5.18 -9.40 -0.04
N LYS A 41 -6.35 -9.06 -0.58
CA LYS A 41 -6.97 -9.80 -1.70
C LYS A 41 -6.49 -9.33 -3.06
N ARG A 42 -6.19 -8.03 -3.18
CA ARG A 42 -5.78 -7.46 -4.46
C ARG A 42 -5.02 -6.16 -4.25
N ILE A 43 -4.03 -5.95 -5.10
CA ILE A 43 -3.32 -4.68 -5.23
C ILE A 43 -3.42 -4.23 -6.68
N HIS A 44 -3.91 -3.03 -6.91
CA HIS A 44 -4.01 -2.47 -8.26
C HIS A 44 -3.89 -0.95 -8.26
N SER A 45 -3.76 -0.36 -9.44
CA SER A 45 -3.63 1.09 -9.60
C SER A 45 -4.63 1.64 -10.61
N ILE A 46 -5.15 2.83 -10.35
CA ILE A 46 -5.95 3.61 -11.32
C ILE A 46 -5.38 5.02 -11.37
N GLY A 47 -4.75 5.37 -12.49
CA GLY A 47 -4.04 6.64 -12.66
C GLY A 47 -2.93 6.80 -11.61
N LYS A 48 -3.02 7.84 -10.78
CA LYS A 48 -2.06 8.15 -9.72
C LYS A 48 -2.39 7.50 -8.36
N ASN A 49 -3.42 6.67 -8.31
CA ASN A 49 -3.88 6.03 -7.08
C ASN A 49 -3.48 4.56 -7.05
N LEU A 50 -3.02 4.11 -5.89
CA LEU A 50 -2.76 2.71 -5.55
C LEU A 50 -3.86 2.23 -4.61
N PHE A 51 -4.35 1.02 -4.81
CA PHE A 51 -5.43 0.42 -4.02
C PHE A 51 -4.97 -0.91 -3.43
N PHE A 52 -5.36 -1.13 -2.18
CA PHE A 52 -5.29 -2.41 -1.50
C PHE A 52 -6.70 -2.82 -1.12
N GLU A 53 -7.13 -3.99 -1.58
CA GLU A 53 -8.45 -4.54 -1.31
C GLU A 53 -8.35 -5.68 -0.30
N PHE A 54 -9.24 -5.66 0.67
CA PHE A 54 -9.48 -6.70 1.66
C PHE A 54 -10.93 -7.17 1.53
N LYS A 55 -11.40 -8.07 2.40
CA LYS A 55 -12.73 -8.70 2.26
C LYS A 55 -13.87 -7.67 2.23
N GLU A 56 -13.89 -6.76 3.19
CA GLU A 56 -14.99 -5.79 3.36
C GLU A 56 -14.52 -4.33 3.27
N LYS A 57 -13.21 -4.13 3.16
CA LYS A 57 -12.57 -2.82 3.25
C LYS A 57 -11.51 -2.69 2.16
N SER A 58 -11.24 -1.46 1.78
CA SER A 58 -10.10 -1.12 0.94
C SER A 58 -9.50 0.19 1.41
N PHE A 59 -8.24 0.41 1.09
CA PHE A 59 -7.65 1.73 1.22
C PHE A 59 -6.98 2.14 -0.08
N LYS A 60 -6.90 3.45 -0.27
CA LYS A 60 -6.29 4.11 -1.41
C LYS A 60 -5.10 4.93 -0.94
N LEU A 61 -4.00 4.84 -1.67
CA LEU A 61 -2.79 5.62 -1.43
C LEU A 61 -2.46 6.47 -2.67
N HIS A 62 -2.06 7.71 -2.43
CA HIS A 62 -1.57 8.63 -3.47
C HIS A 62 -0.20 9.14 -3.06
N PHE A 63 0.78 9.03 -3.96
CA PHE A 63 2.20 9.32 -3.64
C PHE A 63 2.54 10.82 -3.57
N LEU A 64 1.71 11.71 -4.12
CA LEU A 64 2.05 13.15 -4.25
C LEU A 64 3.38 13.33 -5.03
N MET A 65 4.07 14.46 -4.85
CA MET A 65 5.25 14.80 -5.67
C MET A 65 6.52 14.01 -5.31
N TYR A 66 6.70 13.65 -4.03
CA TYR A 66 7.93 13.01 -3.52
C TYR A 66 7.65 11.72 -2.75
N GLY A 67 6.50 11.10 -3.00
CA GLY A 67 6.18 9.82 -2.39
C GLY A 67 7.15 8.74 -2.85
N SER A 68 7.55 7.90 -1.90
CA SER A 68 8.38 6.72 -2.13
C SER A 68 7.76 5.53 -1.41
N TYR A 69 8.11 4.34 -1.88
CA TYR A 69 7.80 3.08 -1.20
C TYR A 69 9.09 2.31 -0.97
N ARG A 70 9.06 1.38 -0.03
CA ARG A 70 10.16 0.49 0.31
C ARG A 70 9.58 -0.90 0.56
N VAL A 71 10.33 -1.93 0.21
CA VAL A 71 9.97 -3.35 0.42
C VAL A 71 11.18 -4.01 1.05
N ASN A 72 10.96 -4.76 2.14
CA ASN A 72 12.04 -5.41 2.91
C ASN A 72 13.09 -4.42 3.46
N GLU A 73 12.70 -3.17 3.71
CA GLU A 73 13.56 -2.14 4.29
C GLU A 73 12.77 -1.33 5.32
N GLU A 74 13.44 -0.92 6.39
CA GLU A 74 12.90 0.05 7.33
C GLU A 74 13.32 1.48 6.97
N LYS A 75 12.44 2.45 7.25
CA LYS A 75 12.80 3.86 7.13
C LYS A 75 13.68 4.23 8.32
N SER A 76 15.00 4.37 8.10
CA SER A 76 15.89 4.98 9.09
C SER A 76 15.30 6.32 9.52
N ARG A 77 15.19 6.53 10.83
CA ARG A 77 14.76 7.80 11.40
C ARG A 77 15.75 8.91 11.08
#